data_AF-A0A1Q2YME9-F1
#
_entry.id   AF-A0A1Q2YME9-F1
#
_cell.length_a   1.000
_cell.length_b   1.000
_cell.length_c   1.000
_cell.angle_alpha   90.00
_cell.angle_beta   90.00
_cell.angle_gamma   90.00
#
_symmetry.space_group_name_H-M   'P 1'
#
loop_
_entity.id
_entity.type
_entity.pdbx_description
1 polymer ?
#
loop_
_entity_poly.entity_id
_entity_poly.type
_entity_poly.pdbx_seq_one_letter_code
_entity_poly.pdbx_strand_id
1 'polypeptide(L)'
;MGFFGSYACLTWVIPAEVFPTYLRSYGMTVSASALYLWAFIITYNFSSMWKAFTSTGLTLGFYGGIAVLGWIYQLLFAVETKGLTLEEIDDIFSKSTSSLIKMNLKSVKADFYNISKGRFRDVIKGTSYGMKSIVNDD
;
A
#
# COMPACT_ATOMS: atom_id res chain seq x y z
N MET A 1 -1.17 8.93 18.54
CA MET A 1 0.17 8.58 18.00
C MET A 1 0.21 7.27 17.20
N GLY A 2 -0.87 6.47 17.09
CA GLY A 2 -0.81 5.16 16.42
C GLY A 2 -0.78 5.17 14.88
N PHE A 3 -1.37 6.20 14.23
CA PHE A 3 -1.50 6.24 12.77
C PHE A 3 -0.15 6.34 12.03
N PHE A 4 0.79 7.14 12.51
CA PHE A 4 2.11 7.29 11.88
C PHE A 4 3.02 6.07 12.11
N GLY A 5 2.87 5.38 13.24
CA GLY A 5 3.69 4.21 13.58
C GLY A 5 3.46 3.02 12.64
N SER A 6 2.21 2.77 12.23
CA SER A 6 1.90 1.67 11.31
C SER A 6 2.52 1.88 9.93
N TYR A 7 2.48 3.11 9.39
CA TYR A 7 3.10 3.41 8.09
C TYR A 7 4.63 3.33 8.13
N ALA A 8 5.24 3.76 9.23
CA ALA A 8 6.69 3.68 9.41
C ALA A 8 7.19 2.24 9.44
N CYS A 9 6.47 1.30 10.07
CA CYS A 9 6.85 -0.11 10.04
C CYS A 9 6.56 -0.75 8.68
N LEU A 10 5.41 -0.43 8.06
CA LEU A 10 5.03 -0.99 6.76
C LEU A 10 6.02 -0.64 5.65
N THR A 11 6.58 0.58 5.64
CA THR A 11 7.51 0.99 4.59
C THR A 11 8.79 0.14 4.53
N TRP A 12 9.17 -0.50 5.64
CA TRP A 12 10.35 -1.36 5.71
C TRP A 12 10.01 -2.84 5.58
N VAL A 13 8.81 -3.24 6.00
CA VAL A 13 8.36 -4.63 5.95
C VAL A 13 7.93 -5.03 4.54
N ILE A 14 7.18 -4.20 3.83
CA ILE A 14 6.66 -4.54 2.49
C ILE A 14 7.78 -4.82 1.49
N PRO A 15 8.86 -4.01 1.36
CA PRO A 15 9.97 -4.35 0.47
C PRO A 15 10.65 -5.66 0.86
N ALA A 16 10.73 -5.96 2.16
CA ALA A 16 11.33 -7.22 2.63
C ALA A 16 10.50 -8.46 2.24
N GLU A 17 9.18 -8.34 2.16
CA GLU A 17 8.24 -9.39 1.74
C GLU A 17 8.12 -9.53 0.23
N VAL A 18 8.19 -8.42 -0.52
CA VAL A 18 8.01 -8.41 -1.98
C VAL A 18 9.24 -8.90 -2.73
N PHE A 19 10.45 -8.63 -2.23
CA PHE A 19 11.67 -9.02 -2.93
C PHE A 19 12.08 -10.46 -2.64
N PRO A 20 12.45 -11.26 -3.68
CA PRO A 20 12.94 -12.61 -3.48
C PRO A 20 14.30 -12.58 -2.77
N THR A 21 14.60 -13.67 -2.05
CA THR A 21 15.70 -13.75 -1.07
C THR A 21 17.06 -13.34 -1.64
N TYR A 22 17.30 -13.59 -2.92
CA TYR A 22 18.56 -13.31 -3.61
C TYR A 22 18.73 -11.84 -4.08
N LEU A 23 17.63 -11.09 -4.27
CA LEU A 23 17.65 -9.66 -4.68
C LEU A 23 17.26 -8.71 -3.55
N ARG A 24 16.91 -9.24 -2.36
CA ARG A 24 16.36 -8.44 -1.26
C ARG A 24 17.24 -7.25 -0.86
N SER A 25 18.56 -7.42 -0.83
CA SER A 25 19.50 -6.34 -0.50
C SER A 25 19.44 -5.19 -1.51
N TYR A 26 19.44 -5.51 -2.81
CA TYR A 26 19.33 -4.53 -3.90
C TYR A 26 17.93 -3.88 -3.94
N GLY A 27 16.87 -4.65 -3.75
CA GLY A 27 15.50 -4.12 -3.72
C GLY A 27 15.26 -3.17 -2.54
N MET A 28 15.81 -3.50 -1.36
CA MET A 28 15.75 -2.64 -0.17
C MET A 28 16.51 -1.33 -0.37
N THR A 29 17.70 -1.35 -0.96
CA THR A 29 18.48 -0.11 -1.17
C THR A 29 17.85 0.82 -2.21
N VAL A 30 17.28 0.29 -3.29
CA VAL A 30 16.54 1.08 -4.29
C VAL A 30 15.27 1.68 -3.69
N SER A 31 14.55 0.92 -2.87
CA SER A 31 13.35 1.42 -2.18
C SER A 31 13.71 2.53 -1.18
N ALA A 32 14.77 2.34 -0.40
CA ALA A 32 15.26 3.32 0.55
C ALA A 32 15.78 4.59 -0.14
N SER A 33 16.55 4.45 -1.23
CA SER A 33 17.06 5.61 -1.97
C SER A 33 15.92 6.44 -2.58
N ALA A 34 14.89 5.78 -3.13
CA ALA A 34 13.69 6.46 -3.60
C ALA A 34 12.97 7.19 -2.47
N LEU A 35 12.79 6.56 -1.30
CA LEU A 35 12.18 7.19 -0.11
C LEU A 35 12.93 8.48 0.28
N TYR A 36 14.25 8.40 0.42
CA TYR A 36 15.06 9.56 0.78
C TYR A 36 15.10 10.62 -0.31
N LEU A 37 15.08 10.23 -1.59
CA LEU A 37 15.01 11.16 -2.71
C LEU A 37 13.69 11.93 -2.69
N TRP A 38 12.55 11.27 -2.49
CA TRP A 38 11.25 11.94 -2.35
C TRP A 38 11.20 12.84 -1.11
N ALA A 39 11.76 12.39 0.02
CA ALA A 39 11.87 13.22 1.21
C ALA A 39 12.72 14.49 0.96
N PHE A 40 13.80 14.37 0.19
CA PHE A 40 14.63 15.50 -0.22
C PHE A 40 13.87 16.47 -1.12
N ILE A 41 13.17 15.97 -2.16
CA ILE A 41 12.35 16.80 -3.05
C ILE A 41 11.32 17.59 -2.26
N ILE A 42 10.60 16.94 -1.34
CA ILE A 42 9.57 17.61 -0.53
C ILE A 42 10.20 18.68 0.35
N THR A 43 11.31 18.38 1.03
CA THR A 43 12.00 19.32 1.92
C THR A 43 12.57 20.52 1.16
N TYR A 44 13.12 20.28 -0.04
CA TYR A 44 13.62 21.34 -0.91
C TYR A 44 12.49 22.27 -1.38
N ASN A 45 11.37 21.70 -1.83
CA ASN A 45 10.22 22.47 -2.29
C ASN A 45 9.44 23.15 -1.15
N PHE A 46 9.61 22.70 0.09
CA PHE A 46 8.95 23.26 1.27
C PHE A 46 9.20 24.76 1.43
N SER A 47 10.43 25.23 1.17
CA SER A 47 10.79 26.65 1.27
C SER A 47 10.03 27.54 0.28
N SER A 48 9.80 27.05 -0.96
CA SER A 48 9.00 27.75 -1.97
C SER A 48 7.50 27.69 -1.64
N MET A 49 7.01 26.55 -1.17
CA MET A 49 5.60 26.37 -0.78
C MET A 49 5.21 27.24 0.42
N TRP A 50 6.11 27.40 1.40
CA TRP A 50 5.89 28.28 2.55
C TRP A 50 5.71 29.75 2.16
N LYS A 51 6.38 30.21 1.09
CA LYS A 51 6.25 31.58 0.59
C LYS A 51 4.99 31.80 -0.25
N ALA A 52 4.46 30.76 -0.89
CA ALA A 52 3.35 30.86 -1.83
C ALA A 52 1.95 30.69 -1.19
N PHE A 53 1.83 30.01 -0.05
CA PHE A 53 0.53 29.70 0.56
C PHE A 53 0.45 30.05 2.06
N THR A 54 -0.77 30.35 2.53
CA THR A 54 -1.11 30.38 3.96
C THR A 54 -0.93 28.99 4.58
N SER A 55 -0.37 28.92 5.80
CA SER A 55 -0.01 27.66 6.48
C SER A 55 -1.15 26.62 6.52
N THR A 56 -2.40 27.05 6.59
CA THR A 56 -3.59 26.17 6.63
C THR A 56 -3.94 25.56 5.27
N GLY A 57 -3.80 26.32 4.17
CA GLY A 57 -4.12 25.84 2.82
C GLY A 57 -3.08 24.85 2.28
N LEU A 58 -1.81 25.05 2.63
CA LEU A 58 -0.73 24.18 2.22
C LEU A 58 -0.80 22.78 2.87
N THR A 59 -1.05 22.76 4.18
CA THR A 59 -1.01 21.54 4.99
C THR A 59 -2.26 20.68 4.79
N LEU A 60 -3.45 21.28 4.80
CA LEU A 60 -4.70 20.54 4.63
C LEU A 60 -5.08 20.32 3.16
N GLY A 61 -4.79 21.28 2.27
CA GLY A 61 -5.14 21.17 0.86
C GLY A 61 -4.16 20.31 0.07
N PHE A 62 -2.89 20.72 0.02
CA PHE A 62 -1.89 20.08 -0.83
C PHE A 62 -1.41 18.75 -0.25
N TYR A 63 -0.90 18.74 0.99
CA TYR A 63 -0.45 17.50 1.62
C TYR A 63 -1.61 16.56 1.98
N GLY A 64 -2.76 17.11 2.38
CA GLY A 64 -3.98 16.31 2.58
C GLY A 64 -4.49 15.67 1.28
N GLY A 65 -4.51 16.41 0.17
CA GLY A 65 -4.88 15.87 -1.14
C GLY A 65 -3.94 14.76 -1.61
N ILE A 66 -2.63 14.95 -1.47
CA ILE A 66 -1.63 13.92 -1.79
C ILE A 66 -1.81 12.69 -0.89
N ALA A 67 -2.12 12.86 0.39
CA ALA A 67 -2.38 11.75 1.30
C ALA A 67 -3.62 10.94 0.88
N VAL A 68 -4.70 11.60 0.46
CA VAL A 68 -5.92 10.91 -0.04
C VAL A 68 -5.64 10.18 -1.35
N LEU A 69 -4.90 10.79 -2.28
CA LEU A 69 -4.50 10.13 -3.52
C LEU A 69 -3.60 8.92 -3.25
N GLY A 70 -2.64 9.06 -2.32
CA GLY A 70 -1.79 7.96 -1.88
C GLY A 70 -2.60 6.84 -1.22
N TRP A 71 -3.63 7.17 -0.46
CA TRP A 71 -4.54 6.18 0.13
C TRP A 71 -5.32 5.41 -0.94
N ILE A 72 -5.85 6.09 -1.96
CA ILE A 72 -6.53 5.45 -3.10
C ILE A 72 -5.54 4.57 -3.89
N TYR A 73 -4.33 5.06 -4.14
CA TYR A 73 -3.29 4.28 -4.81
C TYR A 73 -2.94 3.01 -4.04
N GLN A 74 -2.79 3.10 -2.72
CA GLN A 74 -2.53 1.95 -1.86
C GLN A 74 -3.64 0.90 -1.98
N LEU A 75 -4.91 1.31 -2.01
CA LEU A 75 -6.04 0.38 -2.14
C LEU A 75 -6.07 -0.37 -3.49
N LEU A 76 -5.52 0.23 -4.55
CA LEU A 76 -5.54 -0.34 -5.90
C LEU A 76 -4.32 -1.23 -6.18
N PHE A 77 -3.14 -0.78 -5.76
CA PHE A 77 -1.86 -1.41 -6.12
C PHE A 77 -1.26 -2.27 -5.02
N ALA A 78 -1.59 -2.03 -3.75
CA ALA A 78 -1.11 -2.89 -2.68
C ALA A 78 -1.98 -4.15 -2.62
N VAL A 79 -1.44 -5.24 -3.16
CA VAL A 79 -2.00 -6.58 -2.94
C VAL A 79 -1.69 -6.99 -1.50
N GLU A 80 -2.67 -7.51 -0.77
CA GLU A 80 -2.44 -8.06 0.56
C GLU A 80 -1.50 -9.28 0.47
N THR A 81 -0.27 -9.13 0.96
CA THR A 81 0.72 -10.23 1.11
C THR A 81 0.55 -11.01 2.41
N LYS A 82 -0.38 -10.61 3.29
CA LYS A 82 -0.54 -11.19 4.62
C LYS A 82 -1.10 -12.61 4.57
N GLY A 83 -0.28 -13.57 5.00
CA GLY A 83 -0.70 -14.96 5.19
C GLY A 83 -0.62 -15.85 3.94
N LEU A 84 0.05 -15.38 2.89
CA LEU A 84 0.36 -16.16 1.70
C LEU A 84 1.74 -16.81 1.83
N THR A 85 1.91 -18.01 1.27
CA THR A 85 3.22 -18.65 1.19
C THR A 85 4.08 -17.96 0.12
N LEU A 86 5.40 -18.08 0.20
CA LEU A 86 6.31 -17.51 -0.80
C LEU A 86 6.03 -18.03 -2.22
N GLU A 87 5.48 -19.23 -2.36
CA GLU A 87 5.09 -19.83 -3.65
C GLU A 87 3.83 -19.17 -4.23
N GLU A 88 2.80 -18.92 -3.40
CA GLU A 88 1.57 -18.23 -3.83
C GLU A 88 1.85 -16.76 -4.20
N ILE A 89 2.85 -16.13 -3.56
CA ILE A 89 3.27 -14.77 -3.88
C ILE A 89 3.90 -14.70 -5.28
N ASP A 90 4.75 -15.67 -5.65
CA ASP A 90 5.40 -15.70 -6.97
C ASP A 90 4.36 -15.92 -8.10
N ASP A 91 3.35 -16.77 -7.87
CA ASP A 91 2.24 -16.97 -8.81
C ASP A 91 1.37 -15.72 -9.00
N ILE A 92 1.17 -14.92 -7.95
CA ILE A 92 0.44 -13.64 -8.03
C ILE A 92 1.27 -12.60 -8.80
N PHE A 93 2.58 -12.50 -8.54
CA PHE A 93 3.46 -11.59 -9.26
C PHE A 93 3.68 -11.99 -10.73
N SER A 94 3.45 -13.25 -11.09
CA SER A 94 3.45 -13.74 -12.48
C SER A 94 2.21 -13.29 -13.28
N LYS A 95 1.09 -12.93 -12.61
CA LYS A 95 -0.13 -12.46 -13.28
C LYS A 95 0.00 -10.99 -13.71
N SER A 96 -0.58 -10.67 -14.87
CA SER A 96 -0.59 -9.31 -15.43
C SER A 96 -1.20 -8.29 -14.45
N THR A 97 -0.56 -7.11 -14.34
CA THR A 97 -0.96 -5.97 -13.47
C THR A 97 -2.45 -5.60 -13.59
N SER A 98 -3.03 -5.77 -14.78
CA SER A 98 -4.46 -5.48 -15.01
C SER A 98 -5.40 -6.48 -14.32
N SER A 99 -4.97 -7.73 -14.14
CA SER A 99 -5.72 -8.75 -13.40
C SER A 99 -5.64 -8.49 -11.90
N LEU A 100 -4.44 -8.13 -11.41
CA LEU A 100 -4.21 -7.79 -10.00
C LEU A 100 -5.07 -6.62 -9.52
N ILE A 101 -5.16 -5.56 -10.32
CA ILE A 101 -5.99 -4.40 -9.99
C ILE A 101 -7.48 -4.77 -9.91
N LYS A 102 -7.98 -5.62 -10.83
CA LYS A 102 -9.37 -6.11 -10.80
C LYS A 102 -9.63 -6.98 -9.57
N MET A 103 -8.66 -7.78 -9.16
CA MET A 103 -8.73 -8.62 -7.95
C MET A 103 -8.77 -7.74 -6.68
N ASN A 104 -7.85 -6.77 -6.56
CA ASN A 104 -7.83 -5.83 -5.44
C ASN A 104 -9.14 -5.03 -5.34
N LEU A 105 -9.69 -4.54 -6.45
CA LEU A 105 -10.97 -3.82 -6.46
C LEU A 105 -12.16 -4.67 -5.98
N LYS A 106 -12.20 -5.96 -6.35
CA LYS A 106 -13.24 -6.87 -5.86
C LYS A 106 -13.09 -7.12 -4.35
N SER A 107 -11.86 -7.31 -3.87
CA SER A 107 -11.56 -7.48 -2.44
C SER A 107 -11.95 -6.24 -1.64
N VAL A 108 -11.53 -5.04 -2.08
CA VAL A 108 -11.89 -3.77 -1.42
C VAL A 108 -13.41 -3.56 -1.37
N LYS A 109 -14.14 -3.92 -2.42
CA LYS A 109 -15.61 -3.82 -2.44
C LYS A 109 -16.27 -4.81 -1.48
N ALA A 110 -15.74 -6.02 -1.38
CA ALA A 110 -16.21 -7.03 -0.42
C ALA A 110 -15.90 -6.62 1.03
N ASP A 111 -14.71 -6.09 1.29
CA ASP A 111 -14.30 -5.60 2.60
C ASP A 111 -15.15 -4.40 3.03
N PHE A 112 -15.39 -3.46 2.13
CA PHE A 112 -16.28 -2.33 2.41
C PHE A 112 -17.71 -2.78 2.71
N TYR A 113 -18.21 -3.80 2.01
CA TYR A 113 -19.52 -4.41 2.28
C TYR A 113 -19.56 -5.07 3.67
N ASN A 114 -18.51 -5.79 4.06
CA ASN A 114 -18.40 -6.44 5.37
C ASN A 114 -18.23 -5.45 6.53
N ILE A 115 -17.47 -4.36 6.32
CA ILE A 115 -17.31 -3.24 7.25
C ILE A 115 -18.66 -2.53 7.45
N SER A 116 -19.37 -2.24 6.36
CA SER A 116 -20.70 -1.60 6.39
C SER A 116 -21.75 -2.44 7.15
N LYS A 117 -21.60 -3.77 7.13
CA LYS A 117 -22.44 -4.72 7.89
C LYS A 117 -21.98 -4.94 9.34
N GLY A 118 -20.96 -4.22 9.82
CA GLY A 118 -20.46 -4.33 11.21
C GLY A 118 -19.67 -5.61 11.50
N ARG A 119 -19.30 -6.38 10.47
CA ARG A 119 -18.57 -7.66 10.59
C ARG A 119 -17.06 -7.45 10.61
N PHE A 120 -16.58 -6.63 11.56
CA PHE A 120 -15.15 -6.28 11.69
C PHE A 120 -14.24 -7.51 11.93
N ARG A 121 -14.76 -8.57 12.56
CA ARG A 121 -13.99 -9.80 12.81
C ARG A 121 -13.62 -10.54 11.53
N ASP A 122 -14.45 -10.46 10.51
CA ASP A 122 -14.23 -11.14 9.22
C ASP A 122 -13.23 -10.35 8.35
N VAL A 123 -13.22 -9.02 8.48
CA VAL A 123 -12.24 -8.12 7.85
C VAL A 123 -10.85 -8.30 8.48
N ILE A 124 -10.77 -8.37 9.82
CA ILE A 124 -9.50 -8.52 10.55
C ILE A 124 -8.89 -9.92 10.40
N LYS A 125 -9.73 -10.96 10.27
CA LYS A 125 -9.25 -12.33 9.96
C LYS A 125 -8.79 -12.47 8.50
N GLY A 126 -9.11 -11.49 7.67
CA GLY A 126 -8.62 -11.36 6.31
C GLY A 126 -9.33 -12.29 5.33
N THR A 127 -9.83 -11.69 4.26
CA THR A 127 -9.68 -11.98 2.82
C THR A 127 -8.75 -13.12 2.36
N SER A 128 -7.94 -13.72 3.22
CA SER A 128 -7.19 -14.96 3.04
C SER A 128 -8.06 -16.13 2.56
N TYR A 129 -9.32 -16.23 3.02
CA TYR A 129 -10.26 -17.25 2.53
C TYR A 129 -10.87 -16.93 1.15
N GLY A 130 -11.07 -15.65 0.85
CA GLY A 130 -11.63 -15.21 -0.43
C GLY A 130 -10.64 -15.45 -1.57
N MET A 131 -9.38 -15.03 -1.41
CA MET A 131 -8.35 -15.19 -2.46
C MET A 131 -8.03 -16.68 -2.74
N LYS A 132 -8.04 -17.54 -1.71
CA LYS A 132 -7.87 -19.00 -1.86
C LYS A 132 -9.01 -19.68 -2.62
N SER A 133 -10.24 -19.17 -2.54
CA SER A 133 -11.35 -19.73 -3.33
C SER A 133 -11.31 -19.27 -4.79
N ILE A 134 -10.90 -18.02 -5.08
CA ILE A 134 -10.83 -17.52 -6.47
C ILE A 134 -9.60 -18.06 -7.25
N VAL A 135 -8.52 -18.47 -6.56
CA VAL A 135 -7.37 -19.13 -7.18
C VAL A 135 -7.64 -20.62 -7.47
N ASN A 136 -8.56 -21.25 -6.75
CA ASN A 136 -8.94 -22.66 -6.97
C ASN A 136 -10.21 -22.83 -7.86
N ASP A 137 -10.80 -21.74 -8.35
CA ASP A 137 -11.98 -21.77 -9.23
C ASP A 137 -11.62 -21.77 -10.75
N ASP A 138 -10.32 -21.89 -11.10
CA ASP A 138 -9.83 -22.12 -12.47
C ASP A 138 -9.09 -23.47 -12.61
#